data_AF-A0A1F5AG03-F1
#
_entry.id   AF-A0A1F5AG03-F1
#
_cell.length_a   1.000
_cell.length_b   1.000
_cell.length_c   1.000
_cell.angle_alpha   90.00
_cell.angle_beta   90.00
_cell.angle_gamma   90.00
#
_symmetry.space_group_name_H-M   'P 1'
#
loop_
_entity.id
_entity.type
_entity.pdbx_description
1 polymer ?
#
loop_
_entity_poly.entity_id
_entity_poly.type
_entity_poly.pdbx_seq_one_letter_code
_entity_poly.pdbx_strand_id
1 'polypeptide(L)'
;MWLRSWIYLDQHQLDWSRKSVNVPFHKDILARAYVKKGAVDKAIAEYERLTTFDFRNEVQFLIHPKYHYRLGLLYEQKGQKAKAAERYRKFLDLWKAADPKLPEIADATKRLAALK
;
A
#
# COMPACT_ATOMS: atom_id res chain seq x y z
N MET A 1 -51.62 -29.70 -27.87
CA MET A 1 -51.26 -28.32 -27.44
C MET A 1 -50.04 -28.45 -26.53
N TRP A 2 -48.83 -28.31 -27.11
CA TRP A 2 -47.57 -28.69 -26.46
C TRP A 2 -46.75 -27.46 -26.03
N LEU A 3 -46.28 -27.54 -24.78
CA LEU A 3 -45.03 -27.03 -24.20
C LEU A 3 -44.85 -25.56 -23.84
N ARG A 4 -44.79 -25.36 -22.51
CA ARG A 4 -43.95 -24.39 -21.80
C ARG A 4 -42.49 -24.50 -22.25
N SER A 5 -41.89 -23.41 -22.72
CA SER A 5 -40.45 -23.17 -22.58
C SER A 5 -40.14 -21.69 -22.83
N TRP A 6 -39.85 -20.95 -21.75
CA TRP A 6 -39.20 -19.65 -21.82
C TRP A 6 -38.09 -19.63 -20.77
N ILE A 7 -37.00 -20.31 -21.09
CA ILE A 7 -35.67 -20.02 -20.55
C ILE A 7 -34.79 -19.88 -21.79
N TYR A 8 -34.82 -18.70 -22.40
CA TYR A 8 -33.77 -18.31 -23.34
C TYR A 8 -32.70 -17.58 -22.55
N LEU A 9 -31.62 -18.32 -22.39
CA LEU A 9 -30.39 -18.01 -21.68
C LEU A 9 -29.61 -16.98 -22.51
N ASP A 10 -29.80 -15.69 -22.26
CA ASP A 10 -28.87 -14.67 -22.75
C ASP A 10 -27.72 -14.53 -21.75
N GLN A 11 -26.77 -15.47 -21.84
CA GLN A 11 -25.45 -15.35 -21.24
C GLN A 11 -24.57 -14.44 -22.11
N HIS A 12 -24.97 -13.17 -22.30
CA HIS A 12 -23.99 -12.14 -22.58
C HIS A 12 -23.12 -12.00 -21.34
N GLN A 13 -21.97 -12.66 -21.43
CA GLN A 13 -20.92 -12.79 -20.44
C GLN A 13 -20.63 -11.45 -19.77
N LEU A 14 -21.12 -11.30 -18.53
CA LEU A 14 -20.44 -10.45 -17.56
C LEU A 14 -19.04 -11.05 -17.41
N ASP A 15 -18.07 -10.48 -18.12
CA ASP A 15 -16.67 -10.81 -17.93
C ASP A 15 -16.28 -10.46 -16.49
N TRP A 16 -16.28 -11.47 -15.63
CA TRP A 16 -15.80 -11.37 -14.26
C TRP A 16 -14.27 -11.27 -14.18
N SER A 17 -13.56 -10.97 -15.28
CA SER A 17 -12.18 -10.46 -15.25
C SER A 17 -12.04 -9.09 -14.57
N ARG A 18 -12.99 -8.73 -13.68
CA ARG A 18 -12.76 -7.78 -12.60
C ARG A 18 -11.46 -8.19 -11.94
N LYS A 19 -10.39 -7.46 -12.27
CA LYS A 19 -9.22 -7.27 -11.40
C LYS A 19 -9.78 -6.97 -10.02
N SER A 20 -9.90 -8.00 -9.21
CA SER A 20 -10.45 -7.88 -7.87
C SER A 20 -9.38 -7.15 -7.09
N VAL A 21 -9.59 -5.84 -6.88
CA VAL A 21 -8.79 -5.08 -5.93
C VAL A 21 -9.14 -5.65 -4.57
N ASN A 22 -8.35 -6.63 -4.14
CA ASN A 22 -8.57 -7.34 -2.90
C ASN A 22 -8.40 -6.34 -1.75
N VAL A 23 -9.38 -6.30 -0.83
CA VAL A 23 -9.34 -5.46 0.38
C VAL A 23 -8.05 -5.75 1.17
N PRO A 24 -7.40 -4.72 1.76
CA PRO A 24 -5.95 -4.78 2.01
C PRO A 24 -5.60 -5.65 3.21
N PHE A 25 -5.25 -6.90 2.96
CA PHE A 25 -4.37 -7.63 3.86
C PHE A 25 -3.02 -6.92 3.92
N HIS A 26 -2.51 -6.68 5.13
CA HIS A 26 -1.16 -6.19 5.34
C HIS A 26 -0.15 -7.22 4.79
N LYS A 27 0.61 -6.86 3.76
CA LYS A 27 1.58 -7.73 3.08
C LYS A 27 3.02 -7.51 3.55
N ASP A 28 3.22 -6.65 4.55
CA ASP A 28 4.53 -6.24 5.03
C ASP A 28 5.13 -7.18 6.10
N ILE A 29 4.65 -8.42 6.22
CA ILE A 29 5.19 -9.40 7.18
C ILE A 29 6.69 -9.57 6.96
N LEU A 30 7.12 -9.74 5.70
CA LEU A 30 8.53 -9.89 5.34
C LEU A 30 9.36 -8.63 5.69
N ALA A 31 8.86 -7.45 5.32
CA ALA A 31 9.53 -6.19 5.62
C ALA A 31 9.70 -6.00 7.14
N ARG A 32 8.66 -6.26 7.94
CA ARG A 32 8.74 -6.19 9.40
C ARG A 32 9.69 -7.23 10.00
N ALA A 33 9.77 -8.43 9.43
CA ALA A 33 10.74 -9.42 9.86
C ALA A 33 12.18 -8.93 9.63
N TYR A 34 12.45 -8.29 8.48
CA TYR A 34 13.75 -7.65 8.24
C TYR A 34 14.06 -6.52 9.22
N VAL A 35 13.07 -5.66 9.53
CA VAL A 35 13.23 -4.63 10.58
C VAL A 35 13.58 -5.25 11.92
N LYS A 36 12.86 -6.29 12.37
CA LYS A 36 13.14 -6.98 13.63
C LYS A 36 14.54 -7.61 13.67
N LYS A 37 15.06 -8.05 12.53
CA LYS A 37 16.41 -8.61 12.39
C LYS A 37 17.50 -7.54 12.28
N GLY A 38 17.14 -6.25 12.19
CA GLY A 38 18.08 -5.16 11.91
C GLY A 38 18.60 -5.15 10.46
N ALA A 39 18.00 -5.93 9.56
CA ALA A 39 18.35 -5.99 8.14
C ALA A 39 17.72 -4.81 7.39
N VAL A 40 18.14 -3.59 7.71
CA VAL A 40 17.52 -2.33 7.26
C VAL A 40 17.45 -2.24 5.73
N ASP A 41 18.52 -2.57 5.02
CA ASP A 41 18.54 -2.50 3.55
C ASP A 41 17.53 -3.47 2.91
N LYS A 42 17.35 -4.66 3.48
CA LYS A 42 16.35 -5.63 3.00
C LYS A 42 14.93 -5.16 3.30
N ALA A 43 14.72 -4.51 4.46
CA ALA A 43 13.44 -3.92 4.80
C ALA A 43 13.07 -2.78 3.84
N ILE A 44 14.03 -1.91 3.51
CA ILE A 44 13.84 -0.82 2.53
C ILE A 44 13.44 -1.40 1.17
N ALA A 45 14.21 -2.36 0.65
CA ALA A 45 13.93 -2.97 -0.65
C ALA A 45 12.52 -3.60 -0.70
N GLU A 46 12.08 -4.26 0.37
CA GLU A 46 10.74 -4.86 0.41
C GLU A 46 9.63 -3.80 0.49
N TYR A 47 9.81 -2.71 1.25
CA TYR A 47 8.84 -1.62 1.25
C TYR A 47 8.82 -0.83 -0.06
N GLU A 48 9.96 -0.65 -0.73
CA GLU A 48 10.01 -0.10 -2.09
C GLU A 48 9.18 -0.99 -3.03
N ARG A 49 9.41 -2.30 -3.02
CA ARG A 49 8.62 -3.26 -3.80
C ARG A 49 7.11 -3.19 -3.52
N LEU A 50 6.71 -3.05 -2.26
CA LEU A 50 5.31 -2.95 -1.84
C LEU A 50 4.66 -1.58 -2.17
N THR A 51 5.47 -0.55 -2.46
CA THR A 51 4.99 0.80 -2.79
C THR A 51 5.21 1.17 -4.26
N THR A 52 5.82 0.29 -5.04
CA THR A 52 5.91 0.41 -6.50
C THR A 52 4.65 -0.16 -7.13
N PHE A 53 3.96 0.68 -7.91
CA PHE A 53 2.88 0.24 -8.78
C PHE A 53 3.46 -0.30 -10.08
N ASP A 54 3.17 -1.55 -10.41
CA ASP A 54 3.59 -2.19 -11.65
C ASP A 54 2.36 -2.60 -12.45
N PHE A 55 2.17 -1.93 -13.59
CA PHE A 55 1.06 -2.11 -14.51
C PHE A 55 1.09 -3.46 -15.24
N ARG A 56 2.23 -4.17 -15.23
CA ARG A 56 2.39 -5.49 -15.84
C ARG A 56 1.88 -6.62 -14.93
N ASN A 57 1.68 -6.33 -13.64
CA ASN A 57 1.14 -7.32 -12.72
C ASN A 57 -0.37 -7.48 -12.94
N GLU A 58 -0.78 -8.72 -13.19
CA GLU A 58 -2.18 -9.10 -13.37
C GLU A 58 -3.00 -8.80 -12.11
N VAL A 59 -2.39 -8.97 -10.93
CA VAL A 59 -3.00 -8.70 -9.64
C VAL A 59 -2.45 -7.41 -9.06
N GLN A 60 -3.30 -6.38 -9.01
CA GLN A 60 -2.99 -5.11 -8.38
C GLN A 60 -3.59 -5.04 -6.97
N PHE A 61 -2.76 -4.73 -6.00
CA PHE A 61 -3.19 -4.51 -4.62
C PHE A 61 -3.18 -3.02 -4.31
N LEU A 62 -4.14 -2.58 -3.50
CA LEU A 62 -4.09 -1.24 -2.96
C LEU A 62 -2.86 -1.09 -2.05
N ILE A 63 -2.05 -0.08 -2.31
CA ILE A 63 -0.88 0.23 -1.48
C ILE A 63 -1.39 0.80 -0.15
N HIS A 64 -1.11 0.13 0.96
CA HIS A 64 -1.53 0.61 2.27
C HIS A 64 -0.72 1.88 2.64
N PRO A 65 -1.35 3.02 2.98
CA PRO A 65 -0.64 4.29 3.24
C PRO A 65 0.50 4.17 4.25
N LYS A 66 0.30 3.36 5.30
CA LYS A 66 1.31 3.06 6.35
C LYS A 66 2.65 2.51 5.83
N TYR A 67 2.70 1.94 4.63
CA TYR A 67 3.96 1.49 4.03
C TYR A 67 4.90 2.67 3.72
N HIS A 68 4.35 3.82 3.28
CA HIS A 68 5.15 5.02 3.07
C HIS A 68 5.73 5.56 4.38
N TYR A 69 4.94 5.58 5.46
CA TYR A 69 5.43 5.96 6.79
C TYR A 69 6.60 5.08 7.25
N ARG A 70 6.43 3.75 7.16
CA ARG A 70 7.47 2.79 7.57
C ARG A 70 8.73 2.86 6.71
N LEU A 71 8.58 3.08 5.40
CA LEU A 71 9.71 3.32 4.52
C LEU A 71 10.43 4.64 4.87
N GLY A 72 9.69 5.68 5.24
CA GLY A 72 10.24 6.94 5.73
C GLY A 72 11.13 6.75 6.96
N LEU A 73 10.65 5.99 7.96
CA LEU A 73 11.43 5.66 9.16
C LEU A 73 12.76 4.96 8.82
N LEU A 74 12.75 4.04 7.86
CA LEU A 74 13.95 3.30 7.47
C LEU A 74 14.95 4.16 6.71
N TYR A 75 14.49 5.04 5.82
CA TYR A 75 15.38 6.00 5.17
C TYR A 75 15.98 6.99 6.17
N GLU A 76 15.19 7.46 7.14
CA GLU A 76 15.67 8.33 8.20
C GLU A 76 16.74 7.62 9.04
N GLN A 77 16.51 6.35 9.40
CA GLN A 77 17.50 5.51 10.09
C GLN A 77 18.80 5.36 9.29
N LYS A 78 18.74 5.33 7.95
CA LYS A 78 19.94 5.32 7.08
C LYS A 78 20.54 6.70 6.82
N GLY A 79 20.01 7.76 7.43
CA GLY A 79 20.45 9.14 7.18
C GLY A 79 20.04 9.70 5.82
N GLN A 80 19.18 8.99 5.06
CA GLN A 80 18.69 9.41 3.74
C GLN A 80 17.53 10.41 3.89
N LYS A 81 17.81 11.57 4.47
CA LYS A 81 16.81 12.58 4.87
C LYS A 81 15.85 12.98 3.76
N ALA A 82 16.35 13.22 2.55
CA ALA A 82 15.53 13.62 1.41
C ALA A 82 14.47 12.56 1.05
N LYS A 83 14.87 11.29 1.00
CA LYS A 83 13.95 10.17 0.75
C LYS A 83 12.96 9.98 1.90
N ALA A 84 13.42 10.12 3.14
CA ALA A 84 12.53 10.06 4.30
C ALA A 84 11.43 11.13 4.23
N ALA A 85 11.82 12.38 3.93
CA ALA A 85 10.89 13.50 3.78
C ALA A 85 9.86 13.27 2.65
N GLU A 86 10.30 12.74 1.50
CA GLU A 86 9.41 12.37 0.39
C GLU A 86 8.35 11.35 0.85
N ARG A 87 8.78 10.29 1.54
CA ARG A 87 7.86 9.23 1.99
C ARG A 87 6.89 9.70 3.08
N TYR A 88 7.34 10.52 4.03
CA TYR A 88 6.41 11.13 5.00
C TYR A 88 5.39 12.05 4.35
N ARG A 89 5.80 12.86 3.37
CA ARG A 89 4.86 13.72 2.63
C ARG A 89 3.82 12.90 1.86
N LYS A 90 4.25 11.81 1.21
CA LYS A 90 3.33 10.91 0.51
C LYS A 90 2.35 10.23 1.46
N PHE A 91 2.82 9.80 2.64
CA PHE A 91 1.98 9.23 3.67
C PHE A 91 0.90 10.21 4.15
N LEU A 92 1.29 11.45 4.47
CA LEU A 92 0.37 12.49 4.94
C LEU A 92 -0.65 12.89 3.86
N ASP A 93 -0.25 12.93 2.58
CA ASP A 93 -1.16 13.19 1.47
C ASP A 93 -2.21 12.08 1.29
N LEU A 94 -1.79 10.81 1.35
CA LEU A 94 -2.69 9.66 1.25
C LEU A 94 -3.64 9.53 2.45
N TRP A 95 -3.24 10.02 3.63
CA TRP A 95 -4.01 9.93 4.88
C TRP A 95 -4.55 11.25 5.40
N LYS A 96 -4.67 12.28 4.55
CA LYS A 96 -5.17 13.61 4.91
C LYS A 96 -6.61 13.63 5.45
N ALA A 97 -7.41 12.63 5.09
CA ALA A 97 -8.82 12.48 5.53
C ALA A 97 -9.01 11.30 6.50
N ALA A 98 -7.92 10.71 7.01
CA ALA A 98 -8.00 9.70 8.05
C ALA A 98 -8.26 10.32 9.42
N ASP A 99 -8.55 9.50 10.43
CA ASP A 99 -8.64 9.96 11.82
C ASP A 99 -7.32 10.65 12.21
N PRO A 100 -7.34 11.96 12.52
CA PRO A 100 -6.13 12.72 12.83
C PRO A 100 -5.47 12.27 14.14
N LYS A 101 -6.16 11.50 15.00
CA LYS A 101 -5.64 10.99 16.27
C LYS A 101 -4.71 9.78 16.10
N LEU A 102 -4.49 9.31 14.88
CA LEU A 102 -3.57 8.21 14.61
C LEU A 102 -2.13 8.64 14.96
N PRO A 103 -1.40 7.87 15.80
CA PRO A 103 -0.09 8.25 16.29
C PRO A 103 0.92 8.41 15.14
N GLU A 104 0.78 7.66 14.05
CA GLU A 104 1.65 7.76 12.88
C GLU A 104 1.52 9.12 12.16
N ILE A 105 0.34 9.75 12.14
CA ILE A 105 0.15 11.07 11.51
C ILE A 105 0.89 12.14 12.31
N ALA A 106 0.76 12.12 13.63
CA ALA A 106 1.46 13.04 14.52
C ALA A 106 2.98 12.84 14.44
N ASP A 107 3.46 11.59 14.46
CA ASP A 107 4.89 11.28 14.38
C ASP A 107 5.48 11.67 13.01
N ALA A 108 4.83 11.31 11.90
CA ALA A 108 5.29 11.67 10.55
C ALA A 108 5.34 13.19 10.34
N THR A 109 4.37 13.94 10.86
CA THR A 109 4.36 15.41 10.80
C THR A 109 5.54 16.01 11.56
N LYS A 110 5.79 15.52 12.79
CA LYS A 110 6.91 15.95 13.63
C LYS A 110 8.26 15.65 12.95
N ARG A 111 8.46 14.43 12.44
CA ARG A 111 9.69 14.03 11.75
C ARG A 111 9.92 14.81 10.47
N LEU A 112 8.88 14.99 9.65
CA LEU A 112 8.98 15.77 8.42
C LEU A 112 9.39 17.23 8.71
N ALA A 113 8.91 17.83 9.80
CA ALA A 113 9.34 19.16 10.22
C ALA A 113 10.81 19.20 10.66
N ALA A 114 11.31 18.13 11.29
CA ALA A 114 12.70 18.01 11.74
C ALA A 114 13.70 17.64 10.63
N LEU A 115 13.22 17.18 9.47
CA LEU A 115 14.05 16.81 8.31
C LEU A 115 14.28 17.96 7.32
N LYS A 116 13.79 19.16 7.63
CA LYS A 116 14.04 20.38 6.85
C LYS A 116 15.50 20.82 6.93
#